data_AF-A0A1D2QC08-F1
#
_entry.id   AF-A0A1D2QC08-F1
#
_cell.length_a   1.000
_cell.length_b   1.000
_cell.length_c   1.000
_cell.angle_alpha   90.00
_cell.angle_beta   90.00
_cell.angle_gamma   90.00
#
_symmetry.space_group_name_H-M   'P 1'
#
loop_
_entity.id
_entity.type
_entity.pdbx_description
1 polymer ?
#
loop_
_entity_poly.entity_id
_entity_poly.type
_entity_poly.pdbx_seq_one_letter_code
_entity_poly.pdbx_strand_id
1 'polypeptide(L)'
;MRNVIEGSFEYKLEEWEYLDGSHVSETFHSVAVEPGEQTLQLADDTSFRVKTGTVDVNTSFSSVSLGNFFGAETPIVLAQAQTFNGADPIVTRLRNISNSSFDVRLQEEEANGGHTTETVGYVALQPATGVLYGRPFEVQQTGTTVDENWTQLTFDQQYDQPQFIAAMQTFNGSDTATLRYRNLSGTGVEVKVEEEQSADTETAHVNERVGYLVIEGST
;
A
#
# COMPACT_ATOMS: atom_id res chain seq x y z
N MET A 1 -0.03 11.05 6.37
CA MET A 1 0.93 11.96 5.67
C MET A 1 0.24 13.28 5.46
N ARG A 2 0.95 14.41 5.39
CA ARG A 2 0.35 15.72 5.07
C ARG A 2 1.31 16.64 4.33
N ASN A 3 0.81 17.78 3.86
CA ASN A 3 1.58 18.79 3.14
C ASN A 3 2.30 18.19 1.91
N VAL A 4 1.61 17.31 1.17
CA VAL A 4 2.15 16.64 0.00
C VAL A 4 2.22 17.62 -1.16
N ILE A 5 3.43 18.00 -1.55
CA ILE A 5 3.75 18.88 -2.68
C ILE A 5 4.85 18.24 -3.53
N GLU A 6 5.15 18.82 -4.69
CA GLU A 6 6.24 18.34 -5.55
C GLU A 6 7.57 18.29 -4.77
N GLY A 7 8.11 17.08 -4.62
CA GLY A 7 9.39 16.83 -3.93
C GLY A 7 9.37 16.93 -2.41
N SER A 8 8.22 17.11 -1.74
CA SER A 8 8.17 17.21 -0.27
C SER A 8 6.87 16.70 0.32
N PHE A 9 6.97 16.08 1.49
CA PHE A 9 5.82 15.68 2.33
C PHE A 9 6.24 15.65 3.80
N GLU A 10 5.26 15.78 4.70
CA GLU A 10 5.41 15.48 6.11
C GLU A 10 4.78 14.11 6.40
N TYR A 11 5.46 13.32 7.23
CA TYR A 11 4.96 12.03 7.69
C TYR A 11 5.00 11.94 9.21
N LYS A 12 4.17 11.05 9.75
CA LYS A 12 4.13 10.66 11.15
C LYS A 12 3.96 9.15 11.17
N LEU A 13 4.72 8.48 12.02
CA LEU A 13 4.44 7.10 12.41
C LEU A 13 3.42 7.18 13.54
N GLU A 14 2.25 6.59 13.33
CA GLU A 14 1.16 6.58 14.29
C GLU A 14 0.96 5.16 14.81
N GLU A 15 0.62 5.08 16.08
CA GLU A 15 0.15 3.88 16.73
C GLU A 15 -1.35 3.98 16.99
N TRP A 16 -1.99 2.85 17.24
CA TRP A 16 -3.38 2.81 17.70
C TRP A 16 -3.52 3.44 19.08
N GLU A 17 -4.70 3.98 19.40
CA GLU A 17 -4.90 4.77 20.63
C GLU A 17 -4.74 3.95 21.90
N TYR A 18 -4.98 2.63 21.82
CA TYR A 18 -4.79 1.72 22.95
C TYR A 18 -3.32 1.39 23.27
N LEU A 19 -2.36 1.84 22.45
CA LEU A 19 -0.92 1.64 22.64
C LEU A 19 -0.30 2.79 23.46
N ASP A 20 1.04 2.82 23.61
CA ASP A 20 1.74 3.57 24.67
C ASP A 20 2.53 4.81 24.21
N GLY A 21 2.55 5.08 22.92
CA GLY A 21 3.20 6.17 22.21
C GLY A 21 4.64 5.87 21.81
N SER A 22 5.15 4.69 22.16
CA SER A 22 6.58 4.42 22.15
C SER A 22 7.03 3.71 20.88
N HIS A 23 7.97 4.35 20.17
CA HIS A 23 8.58 3.78 18.97
C HIS A 23 10.10 3.65 19.12
N VAL A 24 10.64 2.54 18.63
CA VAL A 24 12.07 2.42 18.34
C VAL A 24 12.39 3.14 17.02
N SER A 25 13.67 3.21 16.63
CA SER A 25 14.02 3.70 15.29
C SER A 25 13.42 2.78 14.22
N GLU A 26 12.64 3.36 13.31
CA GLU A 26 11.99 2.67 12.20
C GLU A 26 12.54 3.16 10.86
N THR A 27 12.61 2.25 9.89
CA THR A 27 12.90 2.56 8.49
C THR A 27 11.60 2.56 7.73
N PHE A 28 11.36 3.58 6.91
CA PHE A 28 10.23 3.61 5.99
C PHE A 28 10.72 3.83 4.57
N HIS A 29 9.97 3.29 3.61
CA HIS A 29 10.21 3.46 2.19
C HIS A 29 9.09 4.33 1.63
N SER A 30 9.42 5.18 0.65
CA SER A 30 8.43 6.06 0.03
C SER A 30 8.59 6.08 -1.48
N VAL A 31 7.46 6.25 -2.16
CA VAL A 31 7.40 6.50 -3.59
C VAL A 31 6.57 7.76 -3.80
N ALA A 32 7.09 8.67 -4.61
CA ALA A 32 6.38 9.85 -5.06
C ALA A 32 6.28 9.78 -6.59
N VAL A 33 5.07 9.98 -7.10
CA VAL A 33 4.77 9.92 -8.53
C VAL A 33 3.92 11.13 -8.87
N GLU A 34 4.20 11.74 -10.01
CA GLU A 34 3.41 12.86 -10.52
C GLU A 34 1.93 12.48 -10.68
N PRO A 35 1.00 13.43 -10.49
CA PRO A 35 -0.43 13.18 -10.65
C PRO A 35 -0.78 12.86 -12.11
N GLY A 36 -1.63 11.86 -12.32
CA GLY A 36 -2.23 11.53 -13.61
C GLY A 36 -1.82 10.16 -14.16
N GLU A 37 -1.97 10.00 -15.47
CA GLU A 37 -1.64 8.79 -16.22
C GLU A 37 -0.26 8.91 -16.85
N GLN A 38 0.64 7.97 -16.52
CA GLN A 38 1.99 7.91 -17.07
C GLN A 38 2.24 6.56 -17.72
N THR A 39 2.75 6.60 -18.96
CA THR A 39 3.31 5.42 -19.63
C THR A 39 4.82 5.60 -19.71
N LEU A 40 5.53 4.82 -18.92
CA LEU A 40 6.98 4.84 -18.82
C LEU A 40 7.57 3.75 -19.72
N GLN A 41 8.69 4.05 -20.36
CA GLN A 41 9.42 3.08 -21.17
C GLN A 41 10.43 2.34 -20.30
N LEU A 42 10.42 1.01 -20.36
CA LEU A 42 11.40 0.16 -19.69
C LEU A 42 12.63 -0.08 -20.57
N ALA A 43 13.72 -0.57 -19.98
CA ALA A 43 14.97 -0.81 -20.70
C ALA A 43 14.88 -1.88 -21.81
N ASP A 44 13.85 -2.73 -21.79
CA ASP A 44 13.58 -3.78 -22.78
C ASP A 44 12.57 -3.34 -23.86
N ASP A 45 12.30 -2.05 -23.95
CA ASP A 45 11.32 -1.42 -24.82
C ASP A 45 9.84 -1.74 -24.55
N THR A 46 9.53 -2.41 -23.43
CA THR A 46 8.15 -2.56 -22.97
C THR A 46 7.66 -1.30 -22.23
N SER A 47 6.33 -1.19 -22.07
CA SER A 47 5.72 -0.06 -21.38
C SER A 47 5.25 -0.45 -19.98
N PHE A 48 5.48 0.43 -19.02
CA PHE A 48 5.00 0.35 -17.65
C PHE A 48 4.02 1.49 -17.38
N ARG A 49 2.78 1.15 -17.06
CA ARG A 49 1.69 2.11 -16.83
C ARG A 49 1.50 2.37 -15.34
N VAL A 50 1.43 3.66 -15.00
CA VAL A 50 1.16 4.15 -13.65
C VAL A 50 0.03 5.15 -13.72
N LYS A 51 -0.97 5.01 -12.83
CA LYS A 51 -2.05 5.97 -12.69
C LYS A 51 -2.17 6.40 -11.25
N THR A 52 -2.10 7.71 -11.02
CA THR A 52 -2.23 8.31 -9.70
C THR A 52 -3.44 9.23 -9.64
N GLY A 53 -3.86 9.54 -8.42
CA GLY A 53 -4.92 10.49 -8.16
C GLY A 53 -5.24 10.59 -6.68
N THR A 54 -6.28 11.36 -6.38
CA THR A 54 -6.78 11.53 -5.02
C THR A 54 -8.28 11.29 -4.97
N VAL A 55 -8.77 10.88 -3.81
CA VAL A 55 -10.20 10.74 -3.52
C VAL A 55 -10.45 11.11 -2.06
N ASP A 56 -11.52 11.85 -1.80
CA ASP A 56 -11.94 12.16 -0.44
C ASP A 56 -12.81 11.01 0.09
N VAL A 57 -12.40 10.40 1.19
CA VAL A 57 -13.06 9.22 1.77
C VAL A 57 -13.17 9.29 3.28
N ASN A 58 -14.12 8.54 3.82
CA ASN A 58 -14.30 8.29 5.26
C ASN A 58 -14.36 6.76 5.49
N THR A 59 -15.09 6.30 6.51
CA THR A 59 -15.24 4.86 6.82
C THR A 59 -16.12 4.09 5.83
N SER A 60 -16.78 4.76 4.89
CA SER A 60 -17.54 4.14 3.79
C SER A 60 -16.66 3.92 2.56
N PHE A 61 -16.78 2.74 1.95
CA PHE A 61 -16.11 2.44 0.68
C PHE A 61 -16.59 3.38 -0.43
N SER A 62 -15.63 4.03 -1.08
CA SER A 62 -15.83 4.86 -2.26
C SER A 62 -15.12 4.23 -3.45
N SER A 63 -15.80 4.21 -4.60
CA SER A 63 -15.24 3.63 -5.83
C SER A 63 -14.49 4.67 -6.64
N VAL A 64 -13.27 4.33 -7.06
CA VAL A 64 -12.39 5.16 -7.87
C VAL A 64 -12.27 4.54 -9.25
N SER A 65 -12.52 5.33 -10.30
CA SER A 65 -12.40 4.87 -11.68
C SER A 65 -10.96 4.99 -12.19
N LEU A 66 -10.43 3.89 -12.71
CA LEU A 66 -9.18 3.83 -13.46
C LEU A 66 -9.40 3.95 -14.98
N GLY A 67 -10.65 3.93 -15.44
CA GLY A 67 -10.99 3.94 -16.87
C GLY A 67 -10.49 2.68 -17.58
N ASN A 68 -10.08 2.78 -18.85
CA ASN A 68 -9.51 1.66 -19.60
C ASN A 68 -7.97 1.71 -19.68
N PHE A 69 -7.32 2.43 -18.76
CA PHE A 69 -5.90 2.73 -18.85
C PHE A 69 -5.01 1.47 -18.77
N PHE A 70 -5.40 0.48 -17.95
CA PHE A 70 -4.65 -0.77 -17.79
C PHE A 70 -5.04 -1.87 -18.80
N GLY A 71 -6.02 -1.62 -19.67
CA GLY A 71 -6.49 -2.62 -20.62
C GLY A 71 -7.01 -3.89 -19.92
N ALA A 72 -6.38 -5.03 -20.18
CA ALA A 72 -6.76 -6.31 -19.58
C ALA A 72 -6.10 -6.57 -18.20
N GLU A 73 -5.08 -5.80 -17.84
CA GLU A 73 -4.29 -6.04 -16.63
C GLU A 73 -4.97 -5.46 -15.39
N THR A 74 -5.02 -6.23 -14.31
CA THR A 74 -5.45 -5.74 -13.00
C THR A 74 -4.25 -5.11 -12.28
N PRO A 75 -4.27 -3.81 -11.98
CA PRO A 75 -3.14 -3.13 -11.33
C PRO A 75 -3.02 -3.51 -9.85
N ILE A 76 -1.83 -3.26 -9.31
CA ILE A 76 -1.60 -3.19 -7.85
C ILE A 76 -1.89 -1.76 -7.42
N VAL A 77 -2.72 -1.59 -6.39
CA VAL A 77 -3.07 -0.26 -5.85
C VAL A 77 -2.40 -0.07 -4.49
N LEU A 78 -1.68 1.03 -4.35
CA LEU A 78 -1.17 1.56 -3.10
C LEU A 78 -1.98 2.81 -2.74
N ALA A 79 -2.38 2.97 -1.48
CA ALA A 79 -3.16 4.12 -1.03
C ALA A 79 -2.66 4.61 0.32
N GLN A 80 -2.75 5.92 0.56
CA GLN A 80 -2.33 6.56 1.81
C GLN A 80 -3.12 7.86 2.04
N ALA A 81 -3.55 8.11 3.27
CA ALA A 81 -4.10 9.40 3.65
C ALA A 81 -3.04 10.52 3.55
N GLN A 82 -3.40 11.61 2.86
CA GLN A 82 -2.57 12.78 2.56
C GLN A 82 -3.02 14.05 3.33
N THR A 83 -4.06 13.92 4.16
CA THR A 83 -4.52 14.94 5.09
C THR A 83 -4.59 14.39 6.52
N PHE A 84 -4.81 15.27 7.48
CA PHE A 84 -4.99 14.97 8.90
C PHE A 84 -6.08 15.91 9.44
N ASN A 85 -7.30 15.66 9.02
CA ASN A 85 -8.53 16.34 9.44
C ASN A 85 -9.09 15.75 10.73
N GLY A 86 -8.95 14.43 10.93
CA GLY A 86 -9.26 13.70 12.15
C GLY A 86 -8.02 13.49 13.01
N ALA A 87 -8.21 13.36 14.33
CA ALA A 87 -7.11 13.11 15.26
C ALA A 87 -6.78 11.62 15.42
N ASP A 88 -7.76 10.77 15.13
CA ASP A 88 -7.71 9.34 15.43
C ASP A 88 -6.88 8.60 14.37
N PRO A 89 -6.04 7.63 14.76
CA PRO A 89 -5.23 6.84 13.82
C PRO A 89 -6.09 6.08 12.82
N ILE A 90 -5.65 6.04 11.57
CA ILE A 90 -6.36 5.38 10.48
C ILE A 90 -5.43 4.55 9.59
N VAL A 91 -6.02 3.50 9.00
CA VAL A 91 -5.47 2.79 7.84
C VAL A 91 -6.37 2.96 6.64
N THR A 92 -5.79 2.92 5.44
CA THR A 92 -6.57 2.80 4.19
C THR A 92 -6.82 1.34 3.87
N ARG A 93 -8.04 0.99 3.47
CA ARG A 93 -8.43 -0.38 3.10
C ARG A 93 -8.92 -0.41 1.66
N LEU A 94 -8.51 -1.43 0.92
CA LEU A 94 -8.80 -1.59 -0.51
C LEU A 94 -9.62 -2.85 -0.75
N ARG A 95 -10.53 -2.80 -1.74
CA ARG A 95 -11.20 -4.00 -2.25
C ARG A 95 -11.65 -3.83 -3.70
N ASN A 96 -12.15 -4.91 -4.30
CA ASN A 96 -12.75 -4.90 -5.64
C ASN A 96 -11.83 -4.28 -6.71
N ILE A 97 -10.52 -4.48 -6.59
CA ILE A 97 -9.54 -3.98 -7.56
C ILE A 97 -9.74 -4.75 -8.88
N SER A 98 -10.01 -4.01 -9.94
CA SER A 98 -10.12 -4.48 -11.31
C SER A 98 -9.24 -3.63 -12.23
N ASN A 99 -9.17 -3.99 -13.51
CA ASN A 99 -8.48 -3.20 -14.52
C ASN A 99 -9.05 -1.78 -14.74
N SER A 100 -10.24 -1.49 -14.20
CA SER A 100 -10.96 -0.23 -14.47
C SER A 100 -11.47 0.50 -13.24
N SER A 101 -11.37 -0.09 -12.04
CA SER A 101 -11.75 0.56 -10.79
C SER A 101 -11.17 -0.16 -9.58
N PHE A 102 -11.22 0.51 -8.43
CA PHE A 102 -11.04 -0.09 -7.10
C PHE A 102 -11.92 0.64 -6.09
N ASP A 103 -12.18 0.01 -4.95
CA ASP A 103 -12.83 0.68 -3.82
C ASP A 103 -11.81 0.96 -2.71
N VAL A 104 -11.94 2.11 -2.05
CA VAL A 104 -11.09 2.51 -0.91
C VAL A 104 -11.93 3.13 0.22
N ARG A 105 -11.52 2.89 1.47
CA ARG A 105 -12.05 3.54 2.67
C ARG A 105 -10.95 3.80 3.70
N LEU A 106 -11.29 4.57 4.73
CA LEU A 106 -10.55 4.66 5.98
C LEU A 106 -11.09 3.64 6.98
N GLN A 107 -10.24 3.27 7.94
CA GLN A 107 -10.63 2.43 9.07
C GLN A 107 -9.78 2.83 10.29
N GLU A 108 -10.45 3.12 11.40
CA GLU A 108 -9.85 3.31 12.72
C GLU A 108 -9.70 1.96 13.42
N GLU A 109 -9.15 1.95 14.63
CA GLU A 109 -9.17 0.77 15.51
C GLU A 109 -10.60 0.23 15.74
N GLU A 110 -10.76 -1.08 15.93
CA GLU A 110 -12.05 -1.79 15.99
C GLU A 110 -12.96 -1.30 17.12
N ALA A 111 -12.39 -0.86 18.25
CA ALA A 111 -13.16 -0.26 19.35
C ALA A 111 -13.78 1.11 18.97
N ASN A 112 -13.40 1.69 17.83
CA ASN A 112 -13.92 2.93 17.28
C ASN A 112 -14.68 2.69 15.96
N GLY A 113 -15.56 3.62 15.58
CA GLY A 113 -16.55 3.38 14.53
C GLY A 113 -16.60 4.39 13.39
N GLY A 114 -15.89 5.53 13.49
CA GLY A 114 -16.17 6.64 12.59
C GLY A 114 -15.07 7.68 12.52
N HIS A 115 -14.52 7.86 11.33
CA HIS A 115 -13.54 8.90 11.01
C HIS A 115 -14.15 10.02 10.18
N THR A 116 -13.62 11.23 10.34
CA THR A 116 -13.93 12.34 9.43
C THR A 116 -13.38 12.06 8.02
N THR A 117 -13.78 12.85 7.04
CA THR A 117 -13.26 12.71 5.68
C THR A 117 -11.79 13.13 5.60
N GLU A 118 -10.97 12.30 4.97
CA GLU A 118 -9.58 12.60 4.58
C GLU A 118 -9.42 12.48 3.06
N THR A 119 -8.48 13.24 2.50
CA THR A 119 -8.01 13.03 1.14
C THR A 119 -7.02 11.87 1.14
N VAL A 120 -7.33 10.81 0.38
CA VAL A 120 -6.46 9.65 0.15
C VAL A 120 -5.83 9.77 -1.24
N GLY A 121 -4.51 9.74 -1.29
CA GLY A 121 -3.76 9.58 -2.54
C GLY A 121 -3.62 8.11 -2.88
N TYR A 122 -3.68 7.78 -4.17
CA TYR A 122 -3.43 6.43 -4.66
C TYR A 122 -2.41 6.39 -5.80
N VAL A 123 -1.72 5.25 -5.90
CA VAL A 123 -0.85 4.88 -7.02
C VAL A 123 -1.27 3.49 -7.50
N ALA A 124 -1.84 3.41 -8.69
CA ALA A 124 -2.15 2.16 -9.38
C ALA A 124 -1.01 1.83 -10.35
N LEU A 125 -0.42 0.65 -10.20
CA LEU A 125 0.77 0.20 -10.90
C LEU A 125 0.43 -1.05 -11.73
N GLN A 126 0.79 -1.04 -13.01
CA GLN A 126 0.70 -2.24 -13.85
C GLN A 126 1.60 -3.35 -13.29
N PRO A 127 1.17 -4.63 -13.22
CA PRO A 127 2.09 -5.72 -12.91
C PRO A 127 3.24 -5.76 -13.92
N ALA A 128 4.47 -5.70 -13.44
CA ALA A 128 5.65 -5.65 -14.31
C ALA A 128 6.91 -6.03 -13.53
N THR A 129 7.87 -6.63 -14.23
CA THR A 129 9.24 -6.84 -13.75
C THR A 129 10.15 -6.26 -14.82
N GLY A 130 11.08 -5.38 -14.45
CA GLY A 130 11.94 -4.75 -15.44
C GLY A 130 12.97 -3.79 -14.86
N VAL A 131 13.48 -2.91 -15.72
CA VAL A 131 14.46 -1.89 -15.36
C VAL A 131 13.94 -0.52 -15.78
N LEU A 132 13.78 0.37 -14.81
CA LEU A 132 13.32 1.75 -15.00
C LEU A 132 14.46 2.71 -14.63
N TYR A 133 14.90 3.55 -15.58
CA TYR A 133 16.01 4.48 -15.40
C TYR A 133 17.30 3.83 -14.84
N GLY A 134 17.61 2.62 -15.28
CA GLY A 134 18.79 1.85 -14.84
C GLY A 134 18.63 1.16 -13.48
N ARG A 135 17.43 1.16 -12.89
CA ARG A 135 17.12 0.54 -11.61
C ARG A 135 16.19 -0.66 -11.81
N PRO A 136 16.57 -1.88 -11.39
CA PRO A 136 15.63 -2.99 -11.38
C PRO A 136 14.44 -2.66 -10.47
N PHE A 137 13.26 -3.12 -10.86
CA PHE A 137 12.05 -3.05 -10.06
C PHE A 137 11.08 -4.17 -10.44
N GLU A 138 10.18 -4.50 -9.54
CA GLU A 138 9.04 -5.34 -9.84
C GLU A 138 7.80 -4.89 -9.06
N VAL A 139 6.65 -5.07 -9.71
CA VAL A 139 5.31 -4.83 -9.18
C VAL A 139 4.55 -6.14 -9.29
N GLN A 140 4.24 -6.75 -8.16
CA GLN A 140 3.66 -8.07 -8.10
C GLN A 140 2.58 -8.18 -7.02
N GLN A 141 1.86 -9.30 -7.03
CA GLN A 141 0.85 -9.63 -6.04
C GLN A 141 0.86 -11.12 -5.72
N THR A 142 0.51 -11.46 -4.49
CA THR A 142 0.38 -12.85 -4.03
C THR A 142 -0.93 -13.49 -4.51
N GLY A 143 -1.11 -14.78 -4.22
CA GLY A 143 -2.44 -15.36 -4.08
C GLY A 143 -3.18 -14.79 -2.85
N THR A 144 -4.39 -15.27 -2.60
CA THR A 144 -5.13 -14.95 -1.36
C THR A 144 -4.64 -15.89 -0.24
N THR A 145 -3.45 -15.59 0.30
CA THR A 145 -2.68 -16.52 1.16
C THR A 145 -2.00 -15.87 2.35
N VAL A 146 -2.05 -14.55 2.50
CA VAL A 146 -1.33 -13.85 3.59
C VAL A 146 -2.30 -13.58 4.72
N ASP A 147 -2.03 -14.13 5.89
CA ASP A 147 -2.81 -13.98 7.12
C ASP A 147 -1.92 -13.42 8.25
N GLU A 148 -2.24 -13.69 9.52
CA GLU A 148 -1.45 -13.28 10.69
C GLU A 148 -0.06 -13.95 10.80
N ASN A 149 0.20 -14.98 9.99
CA ASN A 149 1.46 -15.70 9.97
C ASN A 149 2.44 -15.08 8.97
N TRP A 150 3.71 -15.02 9.38
CA TRP A 150 4.79 -14.53 8.52
C TRP A 150 4.90 -15.39 7.25
N THR A 151 4.68 -14.74 6.10
CA THR A 151 4.72 -15.32 4.78
C THR A 151 5.91 -14.77 4.01
N GLN A 152 6.78 -15.66 3.52
CA GLN A 152 7.92 -15.28 2.67
C GLN A 152 7.45 -14.89 1.27
N LEU A 153 7.84 -13.70 0.82
CA LEU A 153 7.81 -13.26 -0.56
C LEU A 153 9.22 -13.37 -1.15
N THR A 154 9.33 -13.99 -2.32
CA THR A 154 10.59 -14.07 -3.07
C THR A 154 10.50 -13.10 -4.23
N PHE A 155 11.56 -12.31 -4.42
CA PHE A 155 11.64 -11.38 -5.54
C PHE A 155 12.10 -12.09 -6.81
N ASP A 156 11.65 -11.60 -7.97
CA ASP A 156 12.06 -12.12 -9.27
C ASP A 156 13.46 -11.61 -9.68
N GLN A 157 13.88 -10.49 -9.10
CA GLN A 157 15.20 -9.88 -9.30
C GLN A 157 15.99 -9.80 -8.00
N GLN A 158 17.28 -9.45 -8.14
CA GLN A 158 18.14 -9.12 -7.01
C GLN A 158 18.27 -7.60 -6.87
N TYR A 159 18.18 -7.13 -5.63
CA TYR A 159 18.30 -5.72 -5.25
C TYR A 159 19.43 -5.55 -4.22
N ASP A 160 20.32 -4.59 -4.42
CA ASP A 160 21.38 -4.33 -3.45
C ASP A 160 20.85 -3.46 -2.30
N GLN A 161 19.99 -2.50 -2.61
CA GLN A 161 19.32 -1.61 -1.66
C GLN A 161 17.80 -1.57 -1.91
N PRO A 162 17.07 -2.67 -1.62
CA PRO A 162 15.64 -2.75 -1.91
C PRO A 162 14.84 -1.66 -1.18
N GLN A 163 14.03 -0.94 -1.93
CA GLN A 163 12.95 -0.11 -1.40
C GLN A 163 11.63 -0.86 -1.56
N PHE A 164 10.97 -1.20 -0.47
CA PHE A 164 9.78 -2.07 -0.47
C PHE A 164 8.54 -1.33 0.01
N ILE A 165 7.48 -1.38 -0.79
CA ILE A 165 6.16 -0.80 -0.45
C ILE A 165 5.10 -1.83 -0.79
N ALA A 166 4.16 -2.07 0.12
CA ALA A 166 3.11 -3.06 -0.07
C ALA A 166 1.78 -2.61 0.53
N ALA A 167 0.68 -3.16 0.01
CA ALA A 167 -0.66 -2.95 0.52
C ALA A 167 -1.51 -4.21 0.37
N MET A 168 -2.45 -4.41 1.30
CA MET A 168 -3.53 -5.39 1.10
C MET A 168 -4.39 -4.93 -0.09
N GLN A 169 -4.64 -5.86 -1.01
CA GLN A 169 -5.40 -5.65 -2.25
C GLN A 169 -6.87 -6.10 -2.10
N THR A 170 -7.20 -6.68 -0.96
CA THR A 170 -8.51 -7.21 -0.60
C THR A 170 -8.91 -6.79 0.82
N PHE A 171 -10.18 -6.98 1.12
CA PHE A 171 -10.81 -6.76 2.42
C PHE A 171 -11.69 -7.98 2.70
N ASN A 172 -11.05 -9.12 2.87
CA ASN A 172 -11.70 -10.37 3.25
C ASN A 172 -11.96 -10.39 4.76
N GLY A 173 -11.02 -9.86 5.56
CA GLY A 173 -11.16 -9.64 7.00
C GLY A 173 -11.68 -8.25 7.30
N SER A 174 -12.72 -8.18 8.13
CA SER A 174 -13.35 -6.91 8.50
C SER A 174 -12.57 -6.15 9.56
N ASP A 175 -11.83 -6.89 10.37
CA ASP A 175 -11.22 -6.37 11.59
C ASP A 175 -10.04 -5.48 11.20
N THR A 176 -9.76 -4.49 12.03
CA THR A 176 -8.79 -3.48 11.65
C THR A 176 -7.42 -4.11 11.62
N ALA A 177 -6.76 -3.99 10.46
CA ALA A 177 -5.46 -4.60 10.27
C ALA A 177 -4.56 -3.78 9.35
N THR A 178 -3.26 -3.90 9.60
CA THR A 178 -2.19 -3.33 8.78
C THR A 178 -1.28 -4.42 8.21
N LEU A 179 -0.47 -4.10 7.21
CA LEU A 179 0.61 -4.99 6.79
C LEU A 179 1.87 -4.69 7.60
N ARG A 180 2.53 -5.75 8.05
CA ARG A 180 3.88 -5.69 8.59
C ARG A 180 4.83 -6.41 7.65
N TYR A 181 6.08 -5.95 7.62
CA TYR A 181 7.17 -6.65 6.98
C TYR A 181 8.34 -6.85 7.94
N ARG A 182 9.18 -7.85 7.66
CA ARG A 182 10.49 -8.03 8.30
C ARG A 182 11.44 -8.75 7.35
N ASN A 183 12.72 -8.84 7.75
CA ASN A 183 13.75 -9.59 7.03
C ASN A 183 13.85 -9.22 5.54
N LEU A 184 13.72 -7.93 5.23
CA LEU A 184 13.92 -7.41 3.88
C LEU A 184 15.38 -7.64 3.46
N SER A 185 15.55 -8.33 2.35
CA SER A 185 16.83 -8.68 1.75
C SER A 185 16.79 -8.39 0.26
N GLY A 186 17.92 -8.53 -0.43
CA GLY A 186 17.99 -8.33 -1.87
C GLY A 186 17.16 -9.31 -2.70
N THR A 187 16.66 -10.40 -2.12
CA THR A 187 15.94 -11.47 -2.84
C THR A 187 14.56 -11.76 -2.29
N GLY A 188 14.11 -11.03 -1.27
CA GLY A 188 12.80 -11.25 -0.68
C GLY A 188 12.59 -10.55 0.65
N VAL A 189 11.38 -10.73 1.18
CA VAL A 189 10.89 -10.12 2.42
C VAL A 189 9.83 -11.03 3.04
N GLU A 190 9.67 -11.01 4.37
CA GLU A 190 8.52 -11.65 5.02
C GLU A 190 7.45 -10.59 5.31
N VAL A 191 6.19 -10.93 5.05
CA VAL A 191 5.03 -10.08 5.37
C VAL A 191 3.99 -10.83 6.19
N LYS A 192 3.17 -10.10 6.93
CA LYS A 192 1.94 -10.61 7.55
C LYS A 192 0.86 -9.53 7.60
N VAL A 193 -0.38 -9.94 7.75
CA VAL A 193 -1.46 -9.08 8.21
C VAL A 193 -1.39 -9.01 9.74
N GLU A 194 -1.46 -7.82 10.32
CA GLU A 194 -1.49 -7.64 11.76
C GLU A 194 -2.78 -6.94 12.14
N GLU A 195 -3.70 -7.71 12.71
CA GLU A 195 -4.88 -7.21 13.41
C GLU A 195 -4.46 -6.43 14.66
N GLU A 196 -5.22 -5.39 14.95
CA GLU A 196 -5.11 -4.67 16.21
C GLU A 196 -6.00 -5.29 17.30
N GLN A 197 -5.90 -4.81 18.54
CA GLN A 197 -6.47 -5.47 19.74
C GLN A 197 -7.30 -4.53 20.63
N SER A 198 -7.86 -3.46 20.06
CA SER A 198 -8.61 -2.44 20.80
C SER A 198 -9.96 -2.96 21.30
N ALA A 199 -10.65 -3.80 20.53
CA ALA A 199 -11.94 -4.38 20.91
C ALA A 199 -11.80 -5.71 21.66
N ASP A 200 -10.88 -6.57 21.25
CA ASP A 200 -10.52 -7.80 21.95
C ASP A 200 -9.07 -8.24 21.68
N THR A 201 -8.66 -9.41 22.20
CA THR A 201 -7.27 -9.87 22.14
C THR A 201 -6.98 -10.86 21.00
N GLU A 202 -8.00 -11.30 20.26
CA GLU A 202 -7.82 -12.19 19.11
C GLU A 202 -7.08 -11.45 17.99
N THR A 203 -6.27 -12.18 17.23
CA THR A 203 -5.51 -11.58 16.11
C THR A 203 -5.50 -12.48 14.87
N ALA A 204 -6.37 -13.50 14.84
CA ALA A 204 -6.50 -14.41 13.71
C ALA A 204 -7.21 -13.72 12.55
N HIS A 205 -6.50 -13.53 11.44
CA HIS A 205 -7.01 -12.80 10.29
C HIS A 205 -7.23 -13.73 9.11
N VAL A 206 -8.34 -13.57 8.39
CA VAL A 206 -8.57 -14.34 7.16
C VAL A 206 -7.59 -13.96 6.05
N ASN A 207 -7.18 -14.92 5.22
CA ASN A 207 -6.22 -14.66 4.15
C ASN A 207 -6.58 -13.47 3.26
N GLU A 208 -5.62 -12.58 3.07
CA GLU A 208 -5.65 -11.45 2.15
C GLU A 208 -4.70 -11.68 0.96
N ARG A 209 -4.92 -10.89 -0.08
CA ARG A 209 -4.00 -10.71 -1.20
C ARG A 209 -3.11 -9.50 -0.92
N VAL A 210 -1.80 -9.65 -1.06
CA VAL A 210 -0.85 -8.55 -0.90
C VAL A 210 -0.26 -8.19 -2.25
N GLY A 211 -0.27 -6.91 -2.58
CA GLY A 211 0.39 -6.32 -3.74
C GLY A 211 1.57 -5.48 -3.28
N TYR A 212 2.68 -5.52 -4.02
CA TYR A 212 3.90 -4.82 -3.65
C TYR A 212 4.63 -4.24 -4.85
N LEU A 213 5.43 -3.21 -4.56
CA LEU A 213 6.49 -2.65 -5.39
C LEU A 213 7.81 -2.85 -4.64
N VAL A 214 8.81 -3.43 -5.31
CA VAL A 214 10.21 -3.31 -4.89
C VAL A 214 11.02 -2.68 -6.01
N ILE A 215 11.91 -1.75 -5.66
CA ILE A 215 12.78 -1.05 -6.59
C ILE A 215 14.15 -0.82 -5.97
N GLU A 216 15.20 -0.81 -6.79
CA GLU A 216 16.55 -0.45 -6.36
C GLU A 216 16.62 1.00 -5.86
N GLY A 217 17.23 1.19 -4.69
CA GLY A 217 17.47 2.50 -4.10
C GLY A 217 18.44 3.37 -4.91
N SER A 218 18.36 4.69 -4.73
CA SER A 218 19.43 5.60 -5.14
C SER A 218 20.56 5.55 -4.11
N THR A 219 21.79 5.37 -4.58
CA THR A 219 22.99 5.70 -3.81
C THR A 219 23.08 7.19 -3.50
#